data_AF-A0A5P1RBA3-F1
#
_entry.id   AF-A0A5P1RBA3-F1
#
_cell.length_a   1.000
_cell.length_b   1.000
_cell.length_c   1.000
_cell.angle_alpha   90.00
_cell.angle_beta   90.00
_cell.angle_gamma   90.00
#
_symmetry.space_group_name_H-M   'P 1'
#
loop_
_entity.id
_entity.type
_entity.pdbx_description
1 polymer ?
#
loop_
_entity_poly.entity_id
_entity_poly.type
_entity_poly.pdbx_seq_one_letter_code
_entity_poly.pdbx_strand_id
1 'polypeptide(L)'
;MHTNLKNLKEDAARLQAGIEAVAAEMDAYENNLGGIQDCALKIQKCAKVLGNNRIAALAARDKRKVMDELEDAAIELVELLKR
;
A
#
# COMPACT_ATOMS: atom_id res chain seq x y z
N MET A 1 29.94 31.46 24.68
CA MET A 1 30.35 30.59 23.55
C MET A 1 30.03 29.11 23.79
N HIS A 2 30.34 28.54 24.96
CA HIS A 2 30.01 27.13 25.31
C HIS A 2 28.51 26.78 25.24
N THR A 3 27.62 27.69 25.67
CA THR A 3 26.17 27.45 25.64
C THR A 3 25.61 27.31 24.21
N ASN A 4 26.13 28.08 23.26
CA ASN A 4 25.70 28.00 21.86
C ASN A 4 26.15 26.70 21.17
N LEU A 5 27.34 26.20 21.49
CA LEU A 5 27.82 24.91 20.96
C LEU A 5 27.04 23.72 21.53
N LYS A 6 26.66 23.78 22.82
CA LYS A 6 25.81 22.75 23.44
C LYS A 6 24.42 22.74 22.81
N ASN A 7 23.80 23.92 22.65
CA ASN A 7 22.49 24.04 22.01
C ASN A 7 22.53 23.56 20.56
N LEU A 8 23.56 23.95 19.79
CA LEU A 8 23.74 23.48 18.41
C LEU A 8 23.86 21.96 18.32
N LYS A 9 24.57 21.32 19.27
CA LYS A 9 24.67 19.86 19.34
C LYS A 9 23.32 19.20 19.63
N GLU A 10 22.55 19.77 20.55
CA GLU A 10 21.19 19.29 20.87
C GLU A 10 20.23 19.48 19.69
N ASP A 11 20.32 20.60 18.99
CA ASP A 11 19.57 20.89 17.76
C ASP A 11 19.90 19.89 16.65
N ALA A 12 21.19 19.61 16.44
CA ALA A 12 21.63 18.63 15.46
C ALA A 12 21.14 17.21 15.80
N ALA A 13 21.15 16.83 17.08
CA ALA A 13 20.62 15.53 17.52
C ALA A 13 19.11 15.42 17.30
N ARG A 14 18.35 16.51 17.55
CA ARG A 14 16.91 16.55 17.28
C ARG A 14 16.61 16.46 15.79
N LEU A 15 17.39 17.16 14.97
CA LEU A 15 17.25 17.10 13.51
C LEU A 15 17.53 15.69 13.00
N GLN A 16 18.61 15.05 13.48
CA GLN A 16 18.94 13.67 13.11
C GLN A 16 17.80 12.72 13.47
N ALA A 17 17.30 12.77 14.71
CA ALA A 17 16.19 11.93 15.14
C ALA A 17 14.92 12.17 14.31
N GLY A 18 14.65 13.43 13.95
CA GLY A 18 13.54 13.78 13.06
C GLY A 18 13.68 13.20 11.66
N ILE A 19 14.89 13.25 11.08
CA ILE A 19 15.17 12.65 9.77
C ILE A 19 15.01 11.13 9.81
N GLU A 20 15.51 10.48 10.86
CA GLU A 20 15.37 9.02 11.05
C GLU A 20 13.89 8.60 11.18
N ALA A 21 13.09 9.38 11.92
CA ALA A 21 11.64 9.15 12.03
C ALA A 21 10.92 9.29 10.68
N VAL A 22 11.20 10.37 9.94
CA VAL A 22 10.61 10.61 8.62
C VAL A 22 11.01 9.50 7.64
N ALA A 23 12.27 9.07 7.65
CA ALA A 23 12.73 7.97 6.79
C ALA A 23 11.94 6.67 7.07
N ALA A 24 11.75 6.33 8.34
CA ALA A 24 10.95 5.17 8.73
C ALA A 24 9.47 5.28 8.31
N GLU A 25 8.88 6.49 8.41
CA GLU A 25 7.53 6.75 7.92
C GLU A 25 7.43 6.62 6.39
N MET A 26 8.44 7.09 5.66
CA MET A 26 8.49 6.95 4.20
C MET A 26 8.62 5.49 3.77
N ASP A 27 9.46 4.70 4.44
CA ASP A 27 9.58 3.26 4.16
C ASP A 27 8.24 2.54 4.39
N ALA A 28 7.53 2.87 5.48
CA ALA A 28 6.20 2.32 5.75
C ALA A 28 5.19 2.73 4.66
N TYR A 29 5.24 3.99 4.21
CA TYR A 29 4.40 4.50 3.14
C TYR A 29 4.67 3.82 1.79
N GLU A 30 5.94 3.63 1.42
CA GLU A 30 6.32 2.92 0.18
C GLU A 30 5.85 1.47 0.20
N ASN A 31 5.98 0.78 1.33
CA ASN A 31 5.46 -0.57 1.50
C ASN A 31 3.93 -0.64 1.35
N ASN A 32 3.21 0.31 1.97
CA ASN A 32 1.76 0.40 1.81
C ASN A 32 1.37 0.70 0.35
N LEU A 33 2.10 1.59 -0.33
CA LEU A 33 1.88 1.93 -1.73
C LEU A 33 2.08 0.71 -2.64
N GLY A 34 3.13 -0.09 -2.39
CA GLY A 34 3.37 -1.34 -3.12
C GLY A 34 2.21 -2.31 -3.00
N GLY A 35 1.71 -2.53 -1.77
CA GLY A 35 0.54 -3.39 -1.54
C GLY A 35 -0.74 -2.86 -2.22
N ILE A 36 -0.95 -1.54 -2.20
CA ILE A 36 -2.09 -0.89 -2.89
C ILE A 36 -2.02 -1.13 -4.40
N GLN A 37 -0.84 -1.01 -5.01
CA GLN A 37 -0.65 -1.27 -6.43
C GLN A 37 -0.94 -2.73 -6.79
N ASP A 38 -0.48 -3.67 -5.98
CA ASP A 38 -0.74 -5.10 -6.20
C ASP A 38 -2.25 -5.43 -6.13
N CYS A 39 -2.96 -4.86 -5.16
CA CYS A 39 -4.41 -5.02 -5.06
C CYS A 39 -5.12 -4.42 -6.29
N ALA A 40 -4.72 -3.23 -6.73
CA ALA A 40 -5.29 -2.59 -7.92
C ALA A 40 -5.07 -3.43 -9.19
N LEU A 41 -3.89 -4.06 -9.35
CA LEU A 41 -3.60 -4.95 -10.46
C LEU A 41 -4.45 -6.23 -10.43
N LYS A 42 -4.63 -6.85 -9.25
CA LYS A 42 -5.52 -8.01 -9.06
C LYS A 42 -6.96 -7.66 -9.41
N ILE A 43 -7.46 -6.54 -8.92
CA ILE A 43 -8.81 -6.02 -9.22
C ILE A 43 -8.97 -5.80 -10.73
N GLN A 44 -8.00 -5.14 -11.37
CA GLN A 44 -8.03 -4.91 -12.82
C GLN A 44 -8.07 -6.23 -13.61
N LYS A 45 -7.29 -7.23 -13.20
CA LYS A 45 -7.28 -8.54 -13.82
C LYS A 45 -8.65 -9.23 -13.68
N CYS A 46 -9.23 -9.24 -12.49
CA CYS A 46 -10.56 -9.81 -12.25
C CYS A 46 -11.63 -9.10 -13.07
N ALA A 47 -11.61 -7.76 -13.12
CA ALA A 47 -12.53 -6.96 -13.93
C ALA A 47 -12.39 -7.27 -15.44
N LYS A 48 -11.16 -7.42 -15.94
CA LYS A 48 -10.92 -7.85 -17.33
C LYS A 48 -11.48 -9.24 -17.60
N VAL A 49 -11.32 -10.19 -16.68
CA VAL A 49 -11.89 -11.54 -16.80
C VAL A 49 -13.42 -11.49 -16.81
N LEU A 50 -14.05 -10.71 -15.94
CA LEU A 50 -15.51 -10.60 -15.88
C LEU A 50 -16.12 -9.86 -17.08
N GLY A 51 -15.43 -8.84 -17.61
CA GLY A 51 -15.92 -8.01 -18.73
C GLY A 51 -15.67 -8.56 -20.12
N ASN A 52 -14.84 -9.60 -20.29
CA ASN A 52 -14.52 -10.14 -21.60
C ASN A 52 -15.61 -11.10 -22.08
N ASN A 53 -16.37 -10.79 -23.13
CA ASN A 53 -17.50 -11.62 -23.59
C ASN A 53 -17.13 -13.05 -24.03
N ARG A 54 -15.85 -13.37 -24.26
CA ARG A 54 -15.36 -14.76 -24.43
C ARG A 54 -15.63 -15.64 -23.20
N ILE A 55 -15.95 -15.01 -22.07
CA ILE A 55 -16.28 -15.58 -20.76
C ILE A 55 -17.81 -15.69 -20.55
N ALA A 56 -18.64 -15.47 -21.58
CA ALA A 56 -20.00 -16.03 -21.59
C ALA A 56 -19.98 -17.58 -21.46
N ALA A 57 -18.82 -18.20 -21.66
CA ALA A 57 -18.53 -19.62 -21.43
C ALA A 57 -17.81 -19.93 -20.10
N LEU A 58 -17.59 -18.98 -19.18
CA LEU A 58 -17.11 -19.38 -17.84
C LEU A 58 -18.20 -20.20 -17.15
N ALA A 59 -17.80 -21.34 -16.60
CA ALA A 59 -18.64 -22.05 -15.67
C ALA A 59 -19.01 -21.14 -14.49
N ALA A 60 -20.23 -21.25 -13.99
CA ALA A 60 -20.69 -20.49 -12.82
C ALA A 60 -19.82 -20.69 -11.56
N ARG A 61 -19.01 -21.76 -11.51
CA ARG A 61 -18.01 -22.01 -10.47
C ARG A 61 -16.78 -21.12 -10.61
N ASP A 62 -16.28 -20.92 -11.83
CA ASP A 62 -15.12 -20.06 -12.07
C ASP A 62 -15.47 -18.59 -11.94
N LYS A 63 -16.71 -18.21 -12.30
CA LYS A 63 -17.20 -16.85 -12.08
C LYS A 63 -17.25 -16.51 -10.59
N ARG A 64 -17.70 -17.45 -9.74
CA ARG A 64 -17.70 -17.28 -8.29
C ARG A 64 -16.28 -17.09 -7.75
N LYS A 65 -15.34 -17.94 -8.14
CA LYS A 65 -13.93 -17.80 -7.74
C LYS A 65 -13.33 -16.43 -8.10
N VAL A 66 -13.61 -15.92 -9.31
CA VAL A 66 -13.11 -14.61 -9.74
C VAL A 66 -13.77 -13.47 -8.96
N MET A 67 -15.03 -13.62 -8.57
CA MET A 67 -15.70 -12.66 -7.69
C MET A 67 -15.15 -12.70 -6.26
N ASP A 68 -14.89 -13.91 -5.73
CA ASP A 68 -14.28 -14.09 -4.40
C ASP A 68 -12.87 -13.46 -4.38
N GLU A 69 -12.04 -13.70 -5.40
CA GLU A 69 -10.69 -13.11 -5.52
C GLU A 69 -10.75 -11.57 -5.68
N LEU A 70 -11.77 -11.05 -6.36
CA LEU A 70 -12.02 -9.62 -6.48
C LEU A 70 -12.42 -8.99 -5.14
N GLU A 71 -13.28 -9.66 -4.37
CA GLU A 71 -13.73 -9.21 -3.06
C GLU A 71 -12.57 -9.20 -2.06
N ASP A 72 -11.78 -10.28 -2.00
CA ASP A 72 -10.61 -10.37 -1.14
C ASP A 72 -9.60 -9.25 -1.44
N ALA A 73 -9.30 -9.01 -2.73
CA ALA A 73 -8.41 -7.93 -3.13
C ALA A 73 -8.96 -6.52 -2.81
N ALA A 74 -10.27 -6.34 -2.85
CA ALA A 74 -10.90 -5.08 -2.49
C ALA A 74 -10.88 -4.84 -0.97
N ILE A 75 -11.09 -5.89 -0.17
CA ILE A 75 -10.97 -5.83 1.30
C ILE A 75 -9.53 -5.49 1.69
N GLU A 76 -8.55 -6.19 1.13
CA GLU A 76 -7.12 -5.97 1.37
C GLU A 76 -6.72 -4.53 1.01
N LEU A 77 -7.19 -4.01 -0.13
CA LEU A 77 -6.97 -2.62 -0.54
C LEU A 77 -7.52 -1.61 0.49
N VAL A 78 -8.74 -1.84 0.99
CA VAL A 78 -9.35 -0.96 2.00
C VAL A 78 -8.59 -1.01 3.32
N GLU A 79 -8.06 -2.17 3.71
CA GLU A 79 -7.22 -2.28 4.90
C GLU A 79 -5.89 -1.52 4.75
N LEU A 80 -5.23 -1.64 3.59
CA LEU A 80 -3.99 -0.93 3.31
C LEU A 80 -4.17 0.59 3.27
N LEU A 81 -5.32 1.08 2.79
CA LEU A 81 -5.65 2.50 2.78
C LEU A 81 -5.99 3.09 4.15
N LYS A 82 -6.29 2.24 5.15
CA LYS A 82 -6.57 2.66 6.54
C LYS A 82 -5.33 2.67 7.42
N ARG A 83 -4.24 2.06 6.98
CA ARG A 83 -2.95 1.99 7.69
C ARG A 83 -2.12 3.23 7.39
#